data_AF-A0A1M6MZF9-F1
#
_entry.id   AF-A0A1M6MZF9-F1
#
_cell.length_a   1.000
_cell.length_b   1.000
_cell.length_c   1.000
_cell.angle_alpha   90.00
_cell.angle_beta   90.00
_cell.angle_gamma   90.00
#
_symmetry.space_group_name_H-M   'P 1'
#
loop_
_entity.id
_entity.type
_entity.pdbx_description
1 polymer ?
#
loop_
_entity_poly.entity_id
_entity_poly.type
_entity_poly.pdbx_seq_one_letter_code
_entity_poly.pdbx_strand_id
1 'polypeptide(L)'
;CEKQGYSRGLWNSSLNKAPLSAKTNRIIGGRAPSIYLAKLEQDHRIPADRVDEILRTHQINPSLLRANAFEEFLRDRAARLLDLIEQAMGKTLLGRDSDEIIREFGAPLAPSAIRLTDC
;
A
#
# COMPACT_ATOMS: atom_id res chain seq x y z
N CYS A 1 -0.18 1.27 -14.46
CA CYS A 1 -1.51 0.74 -14.09
C CYS A 1 -2.37 0.49 -15.31
N GLU A 2 -2.71 1.50 -16.13
CA GLU A 2 -3.54 1.30 -17.34
C GLU A 2 -2.96 0.24 -18.29
N LYS A 3 -1.67 0.32 -18.63
CA LYS A 3 -0.97 -0.68 -19.46
C LYS A 3 -0.96 -2.10 -18.87
N GLN A 4 -1.16 -2.23 -17.56
CA GLN A 4 -1.19 -3.51 -16.83
C GLN A 4 -2.63 -4.02 -16.64
N GLY A 5 -3.64 -3.29 -17.12
CA GLY A 5 -5.05 -3.70 -16.98
C GLY A 5 -5.64 -3.54 -15.58
N TYR A 6 -4.96 -2.86 -14.66
CA TYR A 6 -5.47 -2.71 -13.28
C TYR A 6 -6.74 -1.86 -13.21
N SER A 7 -7.67 -2.26 -12.35
CA SER A 7 -8.92 -1.54 -12.09
C SER A 7 -8.66 -0.09 -11.70
N ARG A 8 -9.38 0.84 -12.35
CA ARG A 8 -9.31 2.27 -12.06
C ARG A 8 -9.76 2.61 -10.65
N GLY A 9 -10.77 1.89 -10.13
CA GLY A 9 -11.21 2.05 -8.74
C GLY A 9 -10.05 1.87 -7.77
N LEU A 10 -9.22 0.86 -8.03
CA LEU A 10 -8.05 0.52 -7.24
C LEU A 10 -6.86 1.47 -7.41
N TRP A 11 -6.37 1.69 -8.63
CA TRP A 11 -5.15 2.51 -8.80
C TRP A 11 -5.38 4.02 -8.59
N ASN A 12 -6.62 4.50 -8.73
CA ASN A 12 -6.98 5.90 -8.47
C ASN A 12 -7.62 6.09 -7.08
N SER A 13 -7.53 5.09 -6.20
CA SER A 13 -8.06 5.13 -4.83
C SER A 13 -7.22 5.96 -3.87
N SER A 14 -7.81 6.33 -2.73
CA SER A 14 -7.09 6.89 -1.58
C SER A 14 -6.04 5.91 -1.01
N LEU A 15 -6.20 4.60 -1.24
CA LEU A 15 -5.24 3.57 -0.86
C LEU A 15 -3.97 3.58 -1.71
N ASN A 16 -3.95 4.26 -2.86
CA ASN A 16 -2.75 4.38 -3.70
C ASN A 16 -2.21 5.81 -3.75
N LYS A 17 -3.06 6.81 -3.46
CA LYS A 17 -2.66 8.22 -3.54
C LYS A 17 -1.78 8.65 -2.38
N ALA A 18 -0.83 9.53 -2.68
CA ALA A 18 -0.04 10.28 -1.72
C ALA A 18 0.02 11.75 -2.19
N PRO A 19 -0.04 12.74 -1.28
CA PRO A 19 0.28 14.12 -1.61
C PRO A 19 1.73 14.20 -2.10
N LEU A 20 1.92 14.45 -3.40
CA LEU A 20 3.23 14.55 -4.02
C LEU A 20 3.37 15.91 -4.71
N SER A 21 4.54 16.51 -4.57
CA SER A 21 4.88 17.68 -5.37
C SER A 21 4.91 17.30 -6.87
N ALA A 22 4.63 18.26 -7.75
CA ALA A 22 4.72 18.04 -9.19
C ALA A 22 6.13 17.58 -9.63
N LYS A 23 7.18 18.05 -8.94
CA LYS A 23 8.56 17.60 -9.17
C LYS A 23 8.73 16.12 -8.83
N THR A 24 8.26 15.69 -7.66
CA THR A 24 8.33 14.29 -7.22
C THR A 24 7.52 13.38 -8.15
N ASN A 25 6.32 13.81 -8.55
CA ASN A 25 5.47 13.04 -9.47
C ASN A 25 6.14 12.80 -10.83
N ARG A 26 6.86 13.81 -11.36
CA ARG A 26 7.67 13.65 -12.58
C ARG A 26 8.88 12.74 -12.39
N ILE A 27 9.53 12.80 -11.23
CA ILE A 27 10.65 11.91 -10.90
C ILE A 27 10.15 10.47 -10.87
N ILE A 28 9.14 10.15 -10.06
CA ILE A 28 8.59 8.78 -9.96
C ILE A 28 8.09 8.32 -11.34
N GLY A 29 7.24 9.14 -11.98
CA GLY A 29 6.65 8.86 -13.28
C GLY A 29 5.79 7.59 -13.27
N GLY A 30 5.65 6.96 -14.44
CA GLY A 30 4.93 5.69 -14.60
C GLY A 30 5.76 4.44 -14.26
N ARG A 31 6.83 4.58 -13.48
CA ARG A 31 7.77 3.48 -13.18
C ARG A 31 7.23 2.59 -12.07
N ALA A 32 7.58 1.32 -12.13
CA ALA A 32 7.19 0.36 -11.11
C ALA A 32 7.86 0.67 -9.75
N PRO A 33 7.23 0.32 -8.61
CA PRO A 33 7.79 0.60 -7.30
C PRO A 33 9.19 0.08 -7.04
N SER A 34 9.48 -1.17 -7.44
CA SER A 34 10.85 -1.71 -7.41
C SER A 34 11.89 -0.78 -8.04
N ILE A 35 11.56 -0.13 -9.16
CA ILE A 35 12.47 0.74 -9.91
C ILE A 35 12.63 2.08 -9.20
N TYR A 36 11.54 2.73 -8.80
CA TYR A 36 11.66 4.06 -8.20
C TYR A 36 12.20 4.00 -6.76
N LEU A 37 11.96 2.93 -6.00
CA LEU A 37 12.52 2.75 -4.66
C LEU A 37 14.04 2.53 -4.72
N ALA A 38 14.51 1.65 -5.60
CA ALA A 38 15.94 1.44 -5.81
C ALA A 38 16.64 2.74 -6.24
N LYS A 39 16.00 3.52 -7.12
CA LYS A 39 16.53 4.82 -7.53
C LYS A 39 16.56 5.83 -6.38
N LEU A 40 15.51 5.88 -5.56
CA LEU A 40 15.43 6.77 -4.40
C LEU A 40 16.57 6.47 -3.41
N GLU A 41 16.79 5.20 -3.10
CA GLU A 41 17.86 4.73 -2.22
C GLU A 41 19.24 5.16 -2.75
N GLN A 42 19.48 4.95 -4.05
CA GLN A 42 20.74 5.30 -4.70
C GLN A 42 20.97 6.83 -4.78
N ASP A 43 19.99 7.57 -5.31
CA ASP A 43 20.11 9.01 -5.56
C ASP A 43 20.32 9.79 -4.24
N HIS A 44 19.74 9.31 -3.13
CA HIS A 44 19.81 9.97 -1.83
C HIS A 44 20.72 9.27 -0.81
N ARG A 45 21.37 8.17 -1.20
CA ARG A 45 22.20 7.32 -0.31
C ARG A 45 21.48 6.92 0.97
N ILE A 46 20.19 6.61 0.86
CA ILE A 46 19.37 6.15 1.97
C ILE A 46 19.42 4.62 2.02
N PRO A 47 19.78 4.03 3.17
CA PRO A 47 19.72 2.57 3.36
C PRO A 47 18.32 2.01 3.09
N ALA A 48 18.24 0.83 2.47
CA ALA A 48 16.97 0.22 2.07
C ALA A 48 16.07 -0.12 3.27
N ASP A 49 16.66 -0.54 4.38
CA ASP A 49 16.00 -0.76 5.67
C ASP A 49 15.37 0.52 6.22
N ARG A 50 16.05 1.67 6.08
CA ARG A 50 15.49 2.97 6.47
C ARG A 50 14.29 3.38 5.62
N VAL A 51 14.33 3.12 4.31
CA VAL A 51 13.16 3.32 3.43
C VAL A 51 12.01 2.41 3.86
N ASP A 52 12.30 1.14 4.16
CA ASP A 52 11.31 0.17 4.61
C ASP A 52 10.67 0.59 5.95
N GLU A 53 11.44 1.11 6.91
CA GLU A 53 10.91 1.69 8.16
C GLU A 53 9.90 2.81 7.87
N ILE A 54 10.25 3.77 7.01
CA ILE A 54 9.37 4.89 6.64
C ILE A 54 8.09 4.40 5.96
N LEU A 55 8.19 3.38 5.09
CA LEU A 55 7.02 2.79 4.45
C LEU A 55 6.10 2.14 5.50
N ARG A 56 6.65 1.41 6.47
CA ARG A 56 5.87 0.76 7.53
C ARG A 56 5.08 1.76 8.38
N THR A 57 5.60 2.96 8.65
CA THR A 57 4.85 3.99 9.41
C THR A 57 3.60 4.48 8.69
N HIS A 58 3.46 4.20 7.38
CA HIS A 58 2.32 4.59 6.56
C HIS A 58 1.39 3.40 6.23
N GLN A 59 1.45 2.34 7.04
CA GLN A 59 0.69 1.10 6.82
C GLN A 59 1.00 0.41 5.49
N ILE A 60 2.26 0.50 5.02
CA ILE A 60 2.70 -0.11 3.77
C ILE A 60 3.65 -1.27 4.07
N ASN A 61 3.37 -2.44 3.50
CA ASN A 61 4.31 -3.57 3.47
C ASN A 61 5.36 -3.36 2.35
N PRO A 62 6.64 -3.13 2.68
CA PRO A 62 7.66 -2.83 1.68
C PRO A 62 7.91 -3.97 0.71
N SER A 63 7.78 -5.23 1.16
CA SER A 63 8.00 -6.41 0.34
C SER A 63 7.05 -6.47 -0.85
N LEU A 64 5.78 -6.06 -0.66
CA LEU A 64 4.78 -6.04 -1.73
C LEU A 64 5.07 -4.94 -2.76
N LEU A 65 5.53 -3.77 -2.33
CA LEU A 65 6.00 -2.73 -3.25
C LEU A 65 7.22 -3.20 -4.04
N ARG A 66 8.23 -3.75 -3.37
CA ARG A 66 9.47 -4.21 -4.03
C ARG A 66 9.21 -5.37 -5.00
N ALA A 67 8.21 -6.20 -4.76
CA ALA A 67 7.76 -7.24 -5.69
C ALA A 67 6.88 -6.70 -6.84
N ASN A 68 6.47 -5.43 -6.81
CA ASN A 68 5.44 -4.86 -7.68
C ASN A 68 4.09 -5.63 -7.59
N ALA A 69 3.81 -6.23 -6.43
CA ALA A 69 2.62 -7.04 -6.17
C ALA A 69 1.42 -6.12 -5.89
N PHE A 70 0.84 -5.56 -6.95
CA PHE A 70 -0.15 -4.47 -6.88
C PHE A 70 -1.41 -4.84 -6.12
N GLU A 71 -2.00 -6.00 -6.41
CA GLU A 71 -3.27 -6.42 -5.81
C GLU A 71 -3.08 -6.81 -4.33
N GLU A 72 -2.01 -7.55 -4.04
CA GLU A 72 -1.61 -7.89 -2.67
C GLU A 72 -1.33 -6.62 -1.86
N PHE A 73 -0.62 -5.65 -2.45
CA PHE A 73 -0.33 -4.37 -1.80
C PHE A 73 -1.60 -3.63 -1.41
N LEU A 74 -2.59 -3.54 -2.31
CA LEU A 74 -3.84 -2.85 -2.01
C LEU A 74 -4.67 -3.58 -0.96
N ARG A 75 -4.74 -4.91 -1.03
CA ARG A 75 -5.43 -5.72 0.00
C ARG A 75 -4.78 -5.57 1.37
N ASP A 76 -3.46 -5.74 1.46
CA ASP A 76 -2.72 -5.62 2.72
C ASP A 76 -2.85 -4.20 3.30
N ARG A 77 -2.70 -3.16 2.49
CA ARG A 77 -2.85 -1.78 2.95
C ARG A 77 -4.28 -1.47 3.38
N ALA A 78 -5.30 -1.94 2.65
CA ALA A 78 -6.70 -1.76 3.03
C ALA A 78 -7.00 -2.44 4.38
N ALA A 79 -6.57 -3.70 4.54
CA ALA A 79 -6.73 -4.44 5.78
C ALA A 79 -6.07 -3.73 6.97
N ARG A 80 -4.81 -3.29 6.83
CA ARG A 80 -4.09 -2.55 7.88
C ARG A 80 -4.76 -1.24 8.28
N LEU A 81 -5.37 -0.54 7.34
CA LEU A 81 -6.10 0.71 7.62
C LEU A 81 -7.42 0.42 8.34
N LEU A 82 -8.14 -0.62 7.94
CA LEU A 82 -9.33 -1.07 8.65
C LEU A 82 -9.01 -1.50 10.09
N ASP A 83 -7.88 -2.20 10.30
CA ASP A 83 -7.44 -2.59 11.64
C ASP A 83 -7.13 -1.37 12.53
N LEU A 84 -6.53 -0.31 11.98
CA LEU A 84 -6.33 0.95 12.72
C LEU A 84 -7.66 1.61 13.08
N ILE A 85 -8.64 1.60 12.17
CA ILE A 85 -9.97 2.16 12.41
C ILE A 85 -10.69 1.37 13.50
N GLU A 86 -10.66 0.03 13.45
CA GLU A 86 -11.23 -0.84 14.48
C GLU A 86 -10.64 -0.56 15.85
N GLN A 87 -9.30 -0.44 15.94
CA GLN A 87 -8.59 -0.12 17.17
C GLN A 87 -8.99 1.26 17.71
N ALA A 88 -9.03 2.28 16.85
CA ALA A 88 -9.40 3.63 17.24
C ALA A 88 -10.87 3.75 17.67
N MET A 89 -11.77 2.97 17.05
CA MET A 89 -13.19 2.97 17.36
C MET A 89 -13.57 2.04 18.52
N GLY A 90 -12.72 1.08 18.87
CA GLY A 90 -13.02 0.02 19.84
C GLY A 90 -14.14 -0.91 19.39
N LYS A 91 -14.32 -1.08 18.07
CA LYS A 91 -15.41 -1.86 17.46
C LYS A 91 -14.88 -2.69 16.30
N THR A 92 -15.35 -3.93 16.20
CA THR A 92 -15.11 -4.78 15.03
C THR A 92 -15.88 -4.25 13.83
N LEU A 93 -15.22 -4.12 12.68
CA LEU A 93 -15.91 -3.80 11.42
C LEU A 93 -16.45 -5.08 10.79
N LEU A 94 -17.72 -5.04 10.42
CA LEU A 94 -18.37 -6.13 9.68
C LEU A 94 -18.20 -5.94 8.17
N GLY A 95 -18.35 -7.02 7.40
CA GLY A 95 -18.40 -6.98 5.94
C GLY A 95 -17.05 -6.94 5.23
N ARG A 96 -15.96 -7.23 5.93
CA ARG A 96 -14.60 -7.37 5.35
C ARG A 96 -14.48 -8.53 4.35
N ASP A 97 -15.46 -9.42 4.35
CA ASP A 97 -15.64 -10.61 3.52
C ASP A 97 -16.90 -10.55 2.65
N SER A 98 -17.56 -9.38 2.55
CA SER A 98 -18.76 -9.22 1.73
C SER A 98 -18.47 -9.40 0.23
N ASP A 99 -19.49 -9.80 -0.53
CA ASP A 99 -19.41 -9.95 -1.99
C ASP A 99 -18.92 -8.66 -2.67
N GLU A 100 -19.28 -7.49 -2.14
CA GLU A 100 -18.79 -6.21 -2.67
C GLU A 100 -17.28 -6.07 -2.53
N ILE A 101 -16.72 -6.40 -1.35
CA ILE A 101 -15.28 -6.37 -1.10
C ILE A 101 -14.56 -7.40 -1.97
N ILE A 102 -15.09 -8.62 -2.09
CA ILE A 102 -14.48 -9.68 -2.89
C ILE A 102 -14.48 -9.28 -4.37
N ARG A 103 -15.55 -8.66 -4.89
CA ARG A 103 -15.58 -8.17 -6.28
C ARG A 103 -14.54 -7.08 -6.54
N GLU A 104 -14.33 -6.16 -5.60
CA GLU A 104 -13.41 -5.03 -5.80
C GLU A 104 -11.94 -5.43 -5.59
N PHE A 105 -11.63 -6.24 -4.58
CA PHE A 105 -10.26 -6.59 -4.19
C PHE A 105 -9.79 -8.00 -4.63
N GLY A 106 -10.70 -8.81 -5.14
CA GLY A 106 -10.45 -10.21 -5.54
C GLY A 106 -10.40 -11.21 -4.38
N ALA A 107 -10.47 -10.74 -3.13
CA ALA A 107 -10.45 -11.57 -1.92
C ALA A 107 -10.93 -10.78 -0.69
N PRO A 108 -11.30 -11.47 0.42
CA PRO A 108 -11.60 -10.82 1.69
C PRO A 108 -10.43 -9.97 2.23
N LEU A 109 -10.75 -8.89 2.95
CA LEU A 109 -9.79 -8.06 3.67
C LEU A 109 -9.59 -8.58 5.10
N ALA A 110 -9.03 -9.77 5.23
CA ALA A 110 -8.75 -10.38 6.53
C ALA A 110 -7.87 -9.47 7.42
N PRO A 111 -8.02 -9.51 8.76
CA PRO A 111 -7.15 -8.75 9.66
C PRO A 111 -5.67 -9.02 9.37
N SER A 112 -4.85 -7.97 9.39
CA SER A 112 -3.40 -8.10 9.19
C SER A 112 -2.81 -8.95 10.30
N ALA A 113 -2.09 -10.01 9.92
CA ALA A 113 -1.34 -10.85 10.85
C ALA A 113 -0.20 -10.09 11.58
N ILE A 114 0.23 -8.95 11.04
CA ILE A 114 1.32 -8.14 11.59
C ILE A 114 0.72 -6.94 12.32
N ARG A 115 0.77 -6.96 13.66
CA ARG A 115 0.55 -5.77 14.47
C ARG A 115 1.83 -4.94 14.42
N LEU A 116 1.76 -3.70 13.95
CA LEU A 116 2.91 -2.78 13.89
C LEU A 116 3.32 -2.23 15.28
N THR A 117 2.89 -2.88 16.36
CA THR A 117 3.17 -2.49 17.76
C THR A 117 4.43 -3.12 18.35
N ASP A 118 5.21 -3.87 17.57
CA ASP A 118 6.41 -4.57 18.05
C ASP A 118 7.71 -3.82 17.70
N CYS A 119 7.69 -2.47 17.78
CA CYS A 119 8.90 -1.64 17.78
C CYS A 119 9.15 -1.06 19.18
#